data_AF-A0A959RYG5-F1
#
_entry.id   AF-A0A959RYG5-F1
#
_cell.length_a   1.000
_cell.length_b   1.000
_cell.length_c   1.000
_cell.angle_alpha   90.00
_cell.angle_beta   90.00
_cell.angle_gamma   90.00
#
_symmetry.space_group_name_H-M   'P 1'
#
loop_
_entity.id
_entity.type
_entity.pdbx_description
1 polymer ?
#
loop_
_entity_poly.entity_id
_entity_poly.type
_entity_poly.pdbx_seq_one_letter_code
_entity_poly.pdbx_strand_id
1 'polypeptide(L)'
;MNYNIDHNRKTRIGFPEVIYGESKDVDTLSNILEETLKHSPNALLTKLQEEKYLKIKDKFKNVFYDLKSGICIVGNLTKNKKRNPDIIILSGGTSDEFVVNEAYYTSEFLGLKAKKI
;
A
#
# COMPACT_ATOMS: atom_id res chain seq x y z
N MET A 1 13.73 18.92 -4.69
CA MET A 1 12.83 17.78 -4.99
C MET A 1 11.47 18.35 -5.38
N ASN A 2 10.94 18.02 -6.56
CA ASN A 2 9.69 18.61 -7.09
C ASN A 2 8.48 17.67 -6.86
N TYR A 3 8.21 17.31 -5.61
CA TYR A 3 6.96 16.63 -5.25
C TYR A 3 6.48 17.19 -3.91
N ASN A 4 5.16 17.38 -3.78
CA ASN A 4 4.52 17.89 -2.59
C ASN A 4 3.68 16.76 -1.98
N ILE A 5 3.97 16.38 -0.74
CA ILE A 5 3.26 15.31 -0.02
C ILE A 5 2.16 16.00 0.80
N ASP A 6 0.90 15.62 0.56
CA ASP A 6 -0.26 16.16 1.29
C ASP A 6 -0.44 15.40 2.61
N HIS A 7 0.36 15.77 3.61
CA HIS A 7 0.26 15.21 4.97
C HIS A 7 -1.10 15.47 5.64
N ASN A 8 -1.84 16.50 5.19
CA ASN A 8 -3.17 16.85 5.70
C ASN A 8 -4.29 16.01 5.06
N ARG A 9 -3.96 15.11 4.13
CA ARG A 9 -4.93 14.23 3.51
C ARG A 9 -5.66 13.38 4.56
N LYS A 10 -4.95 12.85 5.55
CA LYS A 10 -5.57 12.02 6.60
C LYS A 10 -6.61 12.79 7.43
N THR A 11 -6.36 14.04 7.78
CA THR A 11 -7.31 14.87 8.55
C THR A 11 -8.52 15.29 7.72
N ARG A 12 -8.36 15.44 6.41
CA ARG A 12 -9.45 15.85 5.50
C ARG A 12 -10.32 14.70 5.01
N ILE A 13 -9.73 13.55 4.70
CA ILE A 13 -10.44 12.42 4.05
C ILE A 13 -10.39 11.10 4.84
N GLY A 14 -9.75 11.09 6.02
CA GLY A 14 -9.67 9.92 6.89
C GLY A 14 -8.55 8.93 6.57
N PHE A 15 -7.83 9.08 5.47
CA PHE A 15 -6.83 8.11 5.00
C PHE A 15 -5.49 8.77 4.61
N PRO A 16 -4.35 8.10 4.87
CA PRO A 16 -3.03 8.62 4.54
C PRO A 16 -2.80 8.64 3.01
N GLU A 17 -1.75 9.32 2.58
CA GLU A 17 -1.38 9.36 1.16
C GLU A 17 -0.96 7.97 0.65
N VAL A 18 -1.35 7.68 -0.60
CA VAL A 18 -1.00 6.45 -1.32
C VAL A 18 0.00 6.81 -2.42
N ILE A 19 1.12 6.10 -2.45
CA ILE A 19 2.23 6.39 -3.36
C ILE A 19 2.04 5.59 -4.66
N TYR A 20 1.81 6.29 -5.76
CA TYR A 20 1.77 5.65 -7.08
C TYR A 20 3.19 5.28 -7.53
N GLY A 21 3.51 3.99 -7.61
CA GLY A 21 4.88 3.49 -7.83
C GLY A 21 5.30 3.35 -9.29
N GLU A 22 4.34 3.21 -10.21
CA GLU A 22 4.65 2.93 -11.62
C GLU A 22 5.43 4.07 -12.30
N SER A 23 5.01 5.32 -12.07
CA SER A 23 5.61 6.50 -12.73
C SER A 23 6.87 7.06 -12.04
N LYS A 24 7.31 6.46 -10.92
CA LYS A 24 8.42 6.99 -10.12
C LYS A 24 9.65 6.09 -10.21
N ASP A 25 10.83 6.70 -10.27
CA ASP A 25 12.10 6.00 -10.13
C ASP A 25 12.36 5.61 -8.67
N VAL A 26 13.39 4.78 -8.45
CA VAL A 26 13.72 4.19 -7.15
C VAL A 26 14.15 5.24 -6.12
N ASP A 27 14.87 6.28 -6.54
CA ASP A 27 15.36 7.31 -5.63
C ASP A 27 14.20 8.22 -5.22
N THR A 28 13.35 8.62 -6.17
CA THR A 28 12.11 9.35 -5.88
C THR A 28 11.20 8.54 -4.95
N LEU A 29 11.01 7.25 -5.19
CA LEU A 29 10.25 6.36 -4.31
C LEU A 29 10.82 6.29 -2.90
N SER A 30 12.14 6.11 -2.77
CA SER A 30 12.81 6.04 -1.47
C SER A 30 12.60 7.32 -0.67
N ASN A 31 12.81 8.48 -1.30
CA ASN A 31 12.67 9.77 -0.62
C ASN A 31 11.22 10.06 -0.20
N ILE A 32 10.23 9.74 -1.05
CA ILE A 32 8.81 9.89 -0.68
C ILE A 32 8.45 8.96 0.47
N LEU A 33 8.94 7.72 0.45
CA LEU A 33 8.70 6.76 1.54
C LEU A 33 9.30 7.23 2.86
N GLU A 34 10.56 7.67 2.85
CA GLU A 34 11.22 8.22 4.03
C GLU A 34 10.44 9.40 4.61
N GLU A 35 10.01 10.34 3.76
CA GLU A 35 9.23 11.48 4.23
C GLU A 35 7.85 11.05 4.73
N THR A 36 7.16 10.16 4.02
CA THR A 36 5.84 9.63 4.44
C THR A 36 5.92 8.98 5.82
N LEU A 37 6.98 8.19 6.08
CA LEU A 37 7.16 7.45 7.32
C LEU A 37 7.55 8.33 8.52
N LYS A 38 8.01 9.57 8.30
CA LYS A 38 8.19 10.55 9.40
C LYS A 38 6.87 11.02 9.99
N HIS A 39 5.79 11.02 9.20
CA HIS A 39 4.48 11.55 9.58
C HIS A 39 3.40 10.48 9.75
N SER A 40 3.64 9.26 9.25
CA SER A 40 2.72 8.12 9.35
C SER A 40 3.48 6.84 9.71
N PRO A 41 2.96 5.97 10.59
CA PRO A 41 3.64 4.72 10.94
C PRO A 41 3.69 3.72 9.78
N ASN A 42 2.82 3.90 8.76
CA ASN A 42 2.68 3.01 7.62
C ASN A 42 2.56 3.79 6.31
N ALA A 43 3.01 3.20 5.21
CA ALA A 43 2.83 3.70 3.85
C ALA A 43 2.33 2.60 2.91
N LEU A 44 1.52 2.97 1.91
CA LEU A 44 1.02 2.10 0.86
C LEU A 44 1.55 2.59 -0.49
N LEU A 45 2.14 1.70 -1.27
CA LEU A 45 2.45 1.92 -2.68
C LEU A 45 1.60 1.01 -3.55
N THR A 46 1.14 1.53 -4.68
CA THR A 46 0.38 0.79 -5.69
C THR A 46 1.16 0.71 -7.00
N LYS A 47 0.87 -0.33 -7.80
CA LYS A 47 1.53 -0.59 -9.09
C LYS A 47 3.06 -0.56 -9.04
N LEU A 48 3.64 -1.05 -7.94
CA LEU A 48 5.08 -1.13 -7.80
C LEU A 48 5.60 -2.37 -8.53
N GLN A 49 6.52 -2.16 -9.48
CA GLN A 49 7.21 -3.24 -10.18
C GLN A 49 8.18 -3.96 -9.24
N GLU A 50 8.33 -5.28 -9.42
CA GLU A 50 9.18 -6.13 -8.57
C GLU A 50 10.63 -5.62 -8.53
N GLU A 51 11.17 -5.21 -9.66
CA GLU A 51 12.54 -4.68 -9.76
C GLU A 51 12.77 -3.43 -8.89
N LYS A 52 11.74 -2.58 -8.75
CA LYS A 52 11.81 -1.39 -7.88
C LYS A 52 11.67 -1.78 -6.42
N TYR A 53 10.76 -2.72 -6.11
CA TYR A 53 10.62 -3.31 -4.78
C TYR A 53 11.96 -3.88 -4.28
N LEU A 54 12.63 -4.70 -5.10
CA LEU A 54 13.90 -5.33 -4.74
C LEU A 54 15.00 -4.33 -4.39
N LYS A 55 14.94 -3.11 -4.96
CA LYS A 55 15.92 -2.04 -4.69
C LYS A 55 15.60 -1.21 -3.44
N ILE A 56 14.35 -1.24 -2.95
CA ILE A 56 13.94 -0.47 -1.76
C ILE A 56 13.72 -1.33 -0.52
N LYS A 57 13.46 -2.64 -0.66
CA LYS A 57 13.05 -3.52 0.45
C LYS A 57 14.02 -3.52 1.64
N ASP A 58 15.32 -3.37 1.39
CA ASP A 58 16.36 -3.46 2.41
C ASP A 58 16.60 -2.12 3.12
N LYS A 59 16.07 -1.01 2.56
CA LYS A 59 16.16 0.32 3.17
C LYS A 59 15.14 0.54 4.30
N PHE A 60 14.05 -0.24 4.31
CA PHE A 60 12.94 -0.05 5.22
C PHE A 60 12.68 -1.31 6.05
N LYS A 61 12.14 -1.13 7.26
CA LYS A 61 11.71 -2.26 8.10
C LYS A 61 10.28 -2.64 7.79
N ASN A 62 9.97 -3.94 7.90
CA ASN A 62 8.62 -4.49 7.74
C ASN A 62 7.99 -4.12 6.39
N VAL A 63 8.63 -4.57 5.31
CA VAL A 63 8.13 -4.37 3.94
C VAL A 63 7.37 -5.61 3.51
N PHE A 64 6.12 -5.43 3.13
CA PHE A 64 5.29 -6.44 2.48
C PHE A 64 5.15 -6.09 0.99
N TYR A 65 5.26 -7.08 0.11
CA TYR A 65 5.04 -6.92 -1.32
C TYR A 65 4.22 -8.08 -1.88
N ASP A 66 3.17 -7.76 -2.63
CA ASP A 66 2.37 -8.73 -3.37
C ASP A 66 2.72 -8.69 -4.85
N LEU A 67 3.39 -9.74 -5.33
CA LEU A 67 3.87 -9.84 -6.71
C LEU A 67 2.73 -9.71 -7.74
N LYS A 68 1.54 -10.22 -7.41
CA LYS A 68 0.42 -10.26 -8.37
C LYS A 68 -0.31 -8.93 -8.55
N SER A 69 -0.35 -8.08 -7.53
CA SER A 69 -0.99 -6.75 -7.59
C SER A 69 -0.01 -5.58 -7.67
N GLY A 70 1.27 -5.81 -7.38
CA GLY A 70 2.24 -4.73 -7.22
C GLY A 70 1.95 -3.84 -6.00
N ILE A 71 1.15 -4.31 -5.04
CA ILE A 71 0.97 -3.63 -3.76
C ILE A 71 2.22 -3.80 -2.91
N CYS A 72 2.72 -2.69 -2.37
CA CYS A 72 3.77 -2.68 -1.37
C CYS A 72 3.29 -1.93 -0.13
N ILE A 73 3.48 -2.50 1.05
CA ILE A 73 3.15 -1.87 2.33
C ILE A 73 4.42 -1.82 3.16
N VAL A 74 4.77 -0.63 3.63
CA VAL A 74 5.89 -0.43 4.55
C VAL A 74 5.33 -0.08 5.92
N GLY A 75 5.78 -0.81 6.94
CA GLY A 75 5.34 -0.65 8.33
C GLY A 75 4.50 -1.83 8.85
N ASN A 76 3.73 -1.59 9.91
CA ASN A 76 2.92 -2.62 10.57
C ASN A 76 1.45 -2.51 10.15
N LEU A 77 0.98 -3.48 9.37
CA LEU A 77 -0.45 -3.74 9.22
C LEU A 77 -1.04 -4.09 10.59
N THR A 78 -1.84 -3.19 11.15
CA THR A 78 -2.60 -3.47 12.36
C THR A 78 -3.73 -4.44 12.02
N LYS A 79 -3.47 -5.73 12.22
CA LYS A 79 -4.49 -6.78 12.01
C LYS A 79 -5.56 -6.66 13.08
N ASN A 80 -6.67 -5.99 12.79
CA ASN A 80 -7.88 -6.03 13.61
C ASN A 80 -8.58 -7.40 13.46
N LYS A 81 -8.01 -8.44 14.08
CA LYS A 81 -8.44 -9.84 13.92
C LYS A 81 -9.81 -10.17 14.53
N LYS A 82 -10.42 -9.29 15.33
CA LYS A 82 -11.56 -9.61 16.21
C LYS A 82 -12.96 -9.27 15.67
N ARG A 83 -13.12 -8.77 14.44
CA ARG A 83 -14.42 -8.38 13.87
C ARG A 83 -14.84 -9.25 12.68
N ASN A 84 -16.11 -9.30 12.33
CA ASN A 84 -16.57 -9.86 11.04
C ASN A 84 -16.00 -9.03 9.87
N PRO A 85 -15.83 -9.59 8.66
CA PRO A 85 -15.36 -8.79 7.53
C PRO A 85 -16.38 -7.70 7.20
N ASP A 86 -15.88 -6.47 7.08
CA ASP A 86 -16.67 -5.30 6.68
C ASP A 86 -16.88 -5.30 5.15
N ILE A 87 -15.99 -5.98 4.41
CA ILE A 87 -15.97 -6.00 2.94
C ILE A 87 -15.82 -7.44 2.42
N ILE A 88 -16.63 -7.79 1.43
CA ILE A 88 -16.47 -8.99 0.61
C ILE A 88 -16.04 -8.55 -0.80
N ILE A 89 -14.99 -9.18 -1.33
CA ILE A 89 -14.48 -8.97 -2.69
C ILE A 89 -14.74 -10.26 -3.47
N LEU A 90 -15.57 -10.18 -4.50
CA LEU A 90 -15.97 -11.29 -5.37
C LEU A 90 -15.32 -11.13 -6.74
N SER A 91 -14.81 -12.23 -7.31
CA SER A 91 -14.26 -12.23 -8.68
C SER A 91 -14.68 -13.46 -9.48
N GLY A 92 -14.72 -13.31 -10.80
CA GLY A 92 -15.22 -14.34 -11.72
C GLY A 92 -14.13 -15.19 -12.37
N GLY A 93 -12.85 -14.85 -12.18
CA GLY A 93 -11.75 -15.60 -12.77
C GLY A 93 -10.36 -15.13 -12.33
N THR A 94 -9.35 -15.93 -12.66
CA THR A 94 -7.95 -15.66 -12.31
C THR A 94 -7.40 -14.38 -12.95
N SER A 95 -8.00 -13.91 -14.04
CA SER A 95 -7.64 -12.64 -14.68
C SER A 95 -7.89 -11.43 -13.78
N ASP A 96 -8.81 -11.54 -12.82
CA ASP A 96 -9.15 -10.46 -11.88
C ASP A 96 -8.19 -10.40 -10.69
N GLU A 97 -7.29 -11.37 -10.53
CA GLU A 97 -6.49 -11.55 -9.32
C GLU A 97 -5.64 -10.33 -8.97
N PHE A 98 -5.12 -9.62 -9.97
CA PHE A 98 -4.44 -8.33 -9.79
C PHE A 98 -5.33 -7.33 -9.05
N VAL A 99 -6.55 -7.12 -9.55
CA VAL A 99 -7.50 -6.12 -9.03
C VAL A 99 -8.03 -6.56 -7.66
N VAL A 100 -8.33 -7.85 -7.51
CA VAL A 100 -8.78 -8.44 -6.24
C VAL A 100 -7.75 -8.26 -5.14
N ASN A 101 -6.48 -8.53 -5.43
CA ASN A 101 -5.41 -8.35 -4.47
C ASN A 101 -5.17 -6.87 -4.14
N GLU A 102 -5.19 -5.98 -5.14
CA GLU A 102 -5.08 -4.53 -4.92
C GLU A 102 -6.19 -4.02 -3.98
N ALA A 103 -7.43 -4.40 -4.24
CA ALA A 103 -8.58 -4.05 -3.40
C ALA A 103 -8.48 -4.63 -1.98
N TYR A 104 -8.06 -5.89 -1.86
CA TYR A 104 -7.92 -6.57 -0.57
C TYR A 104 -6.86 -5.92 0.31
N TYR A 105 -5.63 -5.75 -0.19
CA TYR A 105 -4.56 -5.18 0.62
C TYR A 105 -4.76 -3.70 0.90
N THR A 106 -5.39 -2.96 -0.02
CA THR A 106 -5.80 -1.57 0.24
C THR A 106 -6.80 -1.52 1.38
N SER A 107 -7.84 -2.38 1.37
CA SER A 107 -8.83 -2.45 2.45
C SER A 107 -8.17 -2.75 3.80
N GLU A 108 -7.31 -3.76 3.85
CA GLU A 108 -6.58 -4.14 5.07
C GLU A 108 -5.65 -3.01 5.56
N PHE A 109 -4.97 -2.30 4.66
CA PHE A 109 -4.13 -1.14 4.99
C PHE A 109 -4.93 0.01 5.60
N LEU A 110 -6.16 0.24 5.11
CA LEU A 110 -7.07 1.24 5.65
C LEU A 110 -7.78 0.78 6.94
N GLY A 111 -7.46 -0.42 7.45
CA GLY A 111 -8.01 -0.97 8.68
C GLY A 111 -9.41 -1.58 8.51
N LEU A 112 -9.86 -1.80 7.28
CA LEU A 112 -11.14 -2.44 6.94
C LEU A 112 -10.90 -3.93 6.73
N LYS A 113 -11.63 -4.78 7.46
CA LYS A 113 -11.45 -6.23 7.32
C LYS A 113 -12.09 -6.71 6.02
N ALA A 114 -11.29 -7.25 5.12
CA ALA A 114 -11.78 -7.76 3.84
C ALA A 114 -11.73 -9.29 3.76
N LYS A 115 -12.58 -9.88 2.92
CA LYS A 115 -12.52 -11.29 2.53
C LYS A 115 -12.64 -11.41 1.01
N LYS A 116 -11.71 -12.16 0.41
CA LYS A 116 -11.76 -12.56 -1.00
C LYS A 116 -12.57 -13.84 -1.15
N ILE A 117 -13.45 -13.90 -2.15
CA ILE A 117 -14.28 -15.06 -2.51
C ILE A 117 -14.16 -15.30 -4.01
#